data_AF-A0A849E512-F1
#
_entry.id   AF-A0A849E512-F1
#
_cell.length_a   1.000
_cell.length_b   1.000
_cell.length_c   1.000
_cell.angle_alpha   90.00
_cell.angle_beta   90.00
_cell.angle_gamma   90.00
#
_symmetry.space_group_name_H-M   'P 1'
#
loop_
_entity.id
_entity.type
_entity.pdbx_description
1 polymer ?
#
loop_
_entity_poly.entity_id
_entity_poly.type
_entity_poly.pdbx_seq_one_letter_code
_entity_poly.pdbx_strand_id
1 'polypeptide(L)'
;KVNLPKWLHTFIAEDWPEQAVAIYKASHERAPTTIRINQQQISIENYLEALKNQGIAFSLQAHHPQAINFERVGDITQLPGYNEGWFSVQDGAAQFAALLLDAQPGDIVLDACAAPGGKTSHIIEVADSSVTVVALDNIESRLLRLKENLQRLKLNADVRLGDALDTTQWYTDSDSGFDKILLDAPCSATGIIRRHPDIAMHRQPKDIRVLRQLQWRLLKTMWQLLKPGGTLIYSTCSILKTENEHLINDFLKQNEAAKLMPFSIGNSAQVKPGIWQILPGQDNMDGFFYAKLQKQG
;
A
#
# COMPACT_ATOMS: atom_id res chain seq x y z
N LYS A 1 22.85 -21.06 3.89
CA LYS A 1 21.61 -21.64 3.33
C LYS A 1 20.45 -20.81 3.89
N VAL A 2 19.58 -20.31 3.01
CA VAL A 2 18.50 -19.35 3.29
C VAL A 2 17.27 -20.16 3.72
N ASN A 3 16.60 -19.77 4.82
CA ASN A 3 15.45 -20.51 5.38
C ASN A 3 14.11 -20.07 4.74
N LEU A 4 14.03 -20.03 3.41
CA LEU A 4 12.74 -19.94 2.72
C LEU A 4 12.27 -21.34 2.30
N PRO A 5 10.96 -21.60 2.23
CA PRO A 5 10.45 -22.88 1.78
C PRO A 5 10.81 -23.11 0.30
N LYS A 6 11.03 -24.38 -0.07
CA LYS A 6 11.47 -24.77 -1.43
C LYS A 6 10.59 -24.18 -2.54
N TRP A 7 9.28 -24.12 -2.31
CA TRP A 7 8.34 -23.57 -3.29
C TRP A 7 8.59 -22.09 -3.58
N LEU A 8 8.89 -21.29 -2.54
CA LEU A 8 9.15 -19.87 -2.70
C LEU A 8 10.52 -19.63 -3.36
N HIS A 9 11.50 -20.49 -3.08
CA HIS A 9 12.76 -20.49 -3.83
C HIS A 9 12.55 -20.67 -5.33
N THR A 10 11.69 -21.60 -5.74
CA THR A 10 11.35 -21.84 -7.14
C THR A 10 10.75 -20.59 -7.78
N PHE A 11 9.71 -20.00 -7.18
CA PHE A 11 9.12 -18.77 -7.72
C PHE A 11 10.12 -17.62 -7.82
N ILE A 12 10.94 -17.39 -6.79
CA ILE A 12 11.93 -16.30 -6.82
C ILE A 12 12.98 -16.54 -7.92
N ALA A 13 13.43 -17.79 -8.10
CA ALA A 13 14.40 -18.11 -9.14
C ALA A 13 13.83 -17.98 -10.56
N GLU A 14 12.53 -18.24 -10.74
CA GLU A 14 11.82 -18.07 -12.01
C GLU A 14 11.50 -16.59 -12.30
N ASP A 15 10.94 -15.87 -11.32
CA ASP A 15 10.49 -14.49 -11.50
C ASP A 15 11.66 -13.50 -11.52
N TRP A 16 12.71 -13.75 -10.72
CA TRP A 16 13.81 -12.82 -10.43
C TRP A 16 15.18 -13.51 -10.39
N PRO A 17 15.62 -14.22 -11.45
CA PRO A 17 16.84 -15.04 -11.43
C PRO A 17 18.10 -14.24 -11.05
N GLU A 18 18.20 -13.00 -11.54
CA GLU A 18 19.36 -12.13 -11.29
C GLU A 18 19.36 -11.54 -9.86
N GLN A 19 18.17 -11.30 -9.30
CA GLN A 19 18.01 -10.68 -7.97
C GLN A 19 17.78 -11.70 -6.85
N ALA A 20 17.66 -13.00 -7.18
CA ALA A 20 17.29 -14.05 -6.24
C ALA A 20 18.12 -14.04 -4.96
N VAL A 21 19.46 -13.95 -5.08
CA VAL A 21 20.36 -13.92 -3.91
C VAL A 21 20.11 -12.69 -3.03
N ALA A 22 19.86 -11.53 -3.63
CA ALA A 22 19.57 -10.30 -2.90
C ALA A 22 18.23 -10.41 -2.16
N ILE A 23 17.18 -10.92 -2.81
CA ILE A 23 15.86 -11.15 -2.22
C ILE A 23 15.96 -12.09 -1.01
N TYR A 24 16.71 -13.19 -1.16
CA TYR A 24 16.92 -14.17 -0.10
C TYR A 24 17.58 -13.56 1.13
N LYS A 25 18.64 -12.76 0.91
CA LYS A 25 19.35 -12.06 1.97
C LYS A 25 18.43 -11.04 2.66
N ALA A 26 17.80 -10.17 1.89
CA ALA A 26 16.93 -9.11 2.41
C ALA A 26 15.70 -9.64 3.17
N SER A 27 15.19 -10.82 2.79
CA SER A 27 14.08 -11.48 3.49
C SER A 27 14.45 -11.96 4.91
N HIS A 28 15.74 -12.07 5.22
CA HIS A 28 16.24 -12.44 6.56
C HIS A 28 16.77 -11.25 7.35
N GLU A 29 16.99 -10.11 6.69
CA GLU A 29 17.43 -8.89 7.36
C GLU A 29 16.26 -8.26 8.10
N ARG A 30 16.53 -7.65 9.27
CA ARG A 30 15.49 -6.96 10.01
C ARG A 30 15.10 -5.69 9.26
N ALA A 31 13.81 -5.55 8.95
CA ALA A 31 13.29 -4.31 8.37
C ALA A 31 13.35 -3.14 9.39
N PRO A 32 13.70 -1.91 8.95
CA PRO A 32 13.63 -0.74 9.83
C PRO A 32 12.18 -0.42 10.19
N THR A 33 11.96 0.25 11.32
CA THR A 33 10.65 0.86 11.57
C THR A 33 10.58 2.15 10.78
N THR A 34 9.57 2.26 9.91
CA THR A 34 9.34 3.47 9.11
C THR A 34 8.07 4.15 9.59
N ILE A 35 8.13 5.47 9.74
CA ILE A 35 6.97 6.30 9.98
C ILE A 35 6.71 7.21 8.78
N ARG A 36 5.46 7.64 8.66
CA ARG A 36 5.01 8.68 7.75
C ARG A 36 4.59 9.90 8.55
N ILE A 37 5.12 11.08 8.21
CA ILE A 37 4.75 12.35 8.85
C ILE A 37 3.44 12.88 8.28
N ASN A 38 2.50 13.16 9.19
CA ASN A 38 1.24 13.83 8.90
C ASN A 38 1.48 15.34 8.78
N GLN A 39 1.67 15.79 7.55
CA GLN A 39 1.99 17.20 7.24
C GLN A 39 0.83 18.18 7.53
N GLN A 40 -0.38 17.69 7.79
CA GLN A 40 -1.49 18.52 8.26
C GLN A 40 -1.36 18.88 9.75
N GLN A 41 -0.52 18.17 10.52
CA GLN A 41 -0.32 18.40 11.96
C GLN A 41 1.05 19.00 12.27
N ILE A 42 2.10 18.62 11.53
CA ILE A 42 3.46 19.12 11.75
C ILE A 42 4.27 19.09 10.45
N SER A 43 5.14 20.08 10.25
CA SER A 43 6.11 20.03 9.15
C SER A 43 7.19 18.97 9.40
N ILE A 44 7.79 18.45 8.33
CA ILE A 44 8.88 17.49 8.44
C ILE A 44 10.04 18.11 9.24
N GLU A 45 10.40 19.37 8.95
CA GLU A 45 11.51 20.08 9.60
C GLU A 45 11.34 20.15 11.12
N ASN A 46 10.13 20.53 11.57
CA ASN A 46 9.82 20.64 12.99
C ASN A 46 9.82 19.27 13.67
N TYR A 47 9.37 18.22 12.97
CA TYR A 47 9.43 16.86 13.50
C TYR A 47 10.87 16.35 13.63
N LEU A 48 11.73 16.61 12.64
CA LEU A 48 13.14 16.26 12.70
C LEU A 48 13.85 16.98 13.84
N GLU A 49 13.50 18.23 14.12
CA GLU A 49 14.02 18.96 15.28
C GLU A 49 13.56 18.31 16.60
N ALA A 50 12.28 17.92 16.71
CA ALA A 50 11.78 17.21 17.89
C ALA A 50 12.53 15.89 18.16
N LEU A 51 12.83 15.11 17.10
CA LEU A 51 13.65 13.90 17.21
C LEU A 51 15.08 14.20 17.69
N LYS A 52 15.72 15.23 17.10
CA LYS A 52 17.08 15.66 17.49
C LYS A 52 17.14 16.10 18.95
N ASN A 53 16.16 16.86 19.41
CA ASN A 53 16.08 17.36 20.78
C ASN A 53 15.95 16.22 21.82
N GLN A 54 15.40 15.08 21.42
CA GLN A 54 15.34 13.87 22.25
C GLN A 54 16.49 12.89 22.02
N GLY A 55 17.47 13.23 21.17
CA GLY A 55 18.61 12.38 20.85
C GLY A 55 18.22 11.09 20.12
N ILE A 56 17.08 11.07 19.43
CA ILE A 56 16.61 9.89 18.70
C ILE A 56 17.31 9.82 17.34
N ALA A 57 18.02 8.73 17.09
CA ALA A 57 18.67 8.49 15.80
C ALA A 57 17.63 8.12 14.73
N PHE A 58 17.73 8.76 13.57
CA PHE A 58 16.85 8.51 12.42
C PHE A 58 17.62 8.64 11.10
N SER A 59 17.03 8.12 10.03
CA SER A 59 17.48 8.35 8.65
C SER A 59 16.30 8.70 7.76
N LEU A 60 16.53 9.53 6.74
CA LEU A 60 15.49 9.91 5.78
C LEU A 60 15.41 8.87 4.67
N GLN A 61 14.21 8.61 4.19
CA GLN A 61 14.00 7.75 3.03
C GLN A 61 14.30 8.51 1.74
N ALA A 62 15.18 7.96 0.92
CA ALA A 62 15.45 8.52 -0.40
C ALA A 62 14.16 8.60 -1.23
N HIS A 63 13.96 9.72 -1.94
CA HIS A 63 12.81 9.97 -2.80
C HIS A 63 11.43 9.93 -2.12
N HIS A 64 11.35 9.87 -0.79
CA HIS A 64 10.10 9.89 -0.04
C HIS A 64 10.18 10.85 1.17
N PRO A 65 9.94 12.16 0.97
CA PRO A 65 10.23 13.18 1.98
C PRO A 65 9.46 13.00 3.30
N GLN A 66 8.26 12.41 3.26
CA GLN A 66 7.45 12.16 4.45
C GLN A 66 7.90 10.93 5.27
N ALA A 67 8.80 10.10 4.74
CA ALA A 67 9.17 8.83 5.36
C ALA A 67 10.47 8.96 6.16
N ILE A 68 10.41 8.56 7.43
CA ILE A 68 11.55 8.55 8.34
C ILE A 68 11.76 7.13 8.86
N ASN A 69 13.00 6.65 8.79
CA ASN A 69 13.40 5.33 9.23
C ASN A 69 14.14 5.36 10.56
N PHE A 70 13.85 4.35 11.38
CA PHE A 70 14.55 4.04 12.62
C PHE A 70 15.12 2.63 12.53
N GLU A 71 16.43 2.48 12.73
CA GLU A 71 17.05 1.15 12.84
C GLU A 71 16.54 0.40 14.07
N ARG A 72 16.33 1.14 15.17
CA ARG A 72 15.71 0.66 16.40
C ARG A 72 14.81 1.74 16.94
N VAL A 73 13.52 1.43 17.01
CA VAL A 73 12.57 2.19 17.80
C VAL A 73 12.17 1.30 18.98
N GLY A 74 12.10 1.90 20.16
CA GLY A 74 11.55 1.23 21.34
C GLY A 74 10.03 1.12 21.21
N ASP A 75 9.31 1.60 22.21
CA ASP A 75 7.88 1.79 22.09
C ASP A 75 7.59 2.98 21.17
N ILE A 76 6.86 2.73 20.08
CA ILE A 76 6.50 3.77 19.11
C ILE A 76 5.65 4.87 19.74
N THR A 77 4.88 4.56 20.79
CA THR A 77 4.02 5.53 21.46
C THR A 77 4.80 6.58 22.25
N GLN A 78 6.10 6.34 22.48
CA GLN A 78 7.01 7.27 23.15
C GLN A 78 7.69 8.24 22.19
N LEU A 79 7.54 8.06 20.86
CA LEU A 79 8.02 9.05 19.91
C LEU A 79 7.24 10.36 20.06
N PRO A 80 7.89 11.52 19.85
CA PRO A 80 7.23 12.82 19.95
C PRO A 80 6.03 12.86 18.99
N GLY A 81 4.90 13.39 19.47
CA GLY A 81 3.73 13.63 18.62
C GLY A 81 2.81 12.43 18.38
N TYR A 82 3.03 11.28 19.04
CA TYR A 82 2.21 10.08 18.80
C TYR A 82 0.72 10.32 19.08
N ASN A 83 0.39 10.91 20.24
CA ASN A 83 -0.99 11.19 20.64
C ASN A 83 -1.56 12.41 19.91
N GLU A 84 -0.69 13.31 19.46
CA GLU A 84 -1.03 14.52 18.72
C GLU A 84 -1.34 14.23 17.24
N GLY A 85 -1.09 13.01 16.77
CA GLY A 85 -1.36 12.57 15.41
C GLY A 85 -0.28 12.99 14.40
N TRP A 86 0.93 13.32 14.85
CA TRP A 86 2.01 13.84 14.01
C TRP A 86 2.53 12.81 13.00
N PHE A 87 2.34 11.52 13.27
CA PHE A 87 2.82 10.48 12.38
C PHE A 87 1.98 9.19 12.48
N SER A 88 2.17 8.32 11.50
CA SER A 88 1.70 6.93 11.50
C SER A 88 2.86 5.97 11.20
N VAL A 89 2.78 4.72 11.67
CA VAL A 89 3.76 3.68 11.29
C VAL A 89 3.34 3.08 9.96
N GLN A 90 4.20 3.20 8.95
CA GLN A 90 3.94 2.65 7.62
C GLN A 90 5.25 2.47 6.88
N ASP A 91 5.46 1.28 6.29
CA ASP A 91 6.61 1.01 5.43
C ASP A 91 6.70 2.00 4.26
N GLY A 92 7.92 2.38 3.88
CA GLY A 92 8.15 3.34 2.79
C GLY A 92 7.52 2.90 1.47
N ALA A 93 7.49 1.60 1.16
CA ALA A 93 6.80 1.12 -0.03
C ALA A 93 5.29 1.40 0.09
N ALA A 94 4.66 0.99 1.18
CA ALA A 94 3.21 1.16 1.34
C ALA A 94 2.75 2.64 1.23
N GLN A 95 3.62 3.60 1.52
CA GLN A 95 3.35 5.04 1.39
C GLN A 95 3.21 5.49 -0.09
N PHE A 96 3.91 4.88 -1.04
CA PHE A 96 3.79 5.26 -2.45
C PHE A 96 2.39 5.04 -3.03
N ALA A 97 1.58 4.14 -2.47
CA ALA A 97 0.24 3.87 -2.99
C ALA A 97 -0.66 5.13 -3.06
N ALA A 98 -0.67 5.95 -2.01
CA ALA A 98 -1.45 7.18 -1.99
C ALA A 98 -0.86 8.26 -2.90
N LEU A 99 0.48 8.37 -2.94
CA LEU A 99 1.17 9.29 -3.83
C LEU A 99 0.90 8.98 -5.31
N LEU A 100 0.87 7.70 -5.68
CA LEU A 100 0.61 7.26 -7.06
C LEU A 100 -0.86 7.42 -7.45
N LEU A 101 -1.78 7.28 -6.49
CA LEU A 101 -3.22 7.50 -6.69
C LEU A 101 -3.49 8.95 -7.08
N ASP A 102 -2.73 9.87 -6.46
CA ASP A 102 -2.73 11.31 -6.79
C ASP A 102 -4.16 11.87 -6.79
N ALA A 103 -4.85 11.64 -5.67
CA ALA A 103 -6.20 12.13 -5.46
C ALA A 103 -6.19 13.66 -5.36
N GLN A 104 -7.12 14.30 -6.05
CA GLN A 104 -7.24 15.75 -6.15
C GLN A 104 -8.44 16.25 -5.33
N PRO A 105 -8.43 17.52 -4.90
CA PRO A 105 -9.60 18.17 -4.31
C PRO A 105 -10.90 17.89 -5.07
N GLY A 106 -11.92 17.41 -4.36
CA GLY A 106 -13.23 17.05 -4.93
C GLY A 106 -13.35 15.61 -5.46
N ASP A 107 -12.26 14.84 -5.55
CA ASP A 107 -12.34 13.42 -5.90
C ASP A 107 -13.12 12.63 -4.84
N ILE A 108 -13.93 11.67 -5.31
CA ILE A 108 -14.50 10.61 -4.48
C ILE A 108 -13.59 9.38 -4.61
N VAL A 109 -12.93 9.02 -3.51
CA VAL A 109 -11.90 8.00 -3.45
C VAL A 109 -12.39 6.78 -2.68
N LEU A 110 -12.20 5.57 -3.23
CA LEU A 110 -12.39 4.32 -2.50
C LEU A 110 -11.04 3.71 -2.11
N ASP A 111 -10.88 3.37 -0.83
CA ASP A 111 -9.88 2.42 -0.34
C ASP A 111 -10.59 1.08 -0.05
N ALA A 112 -10.44 0.12 -0.97
CA ALA A 112 -11.33 -1.06 -1.05
C ALA A 112 -11.00 -2.19 -0.05
N CYS A 113 -9.83 -2.13 0.59
CA CYS A 113 -9.34 -3.12 1.57
C CYS A 113 -8.58 -2.36 2.68
N ALA A 114 -9.24 -1.35 3.24
CA ALA A 114 -8.62 -0.20 3.88
C ALA A 114 -7.91 -0.51 5.20
N ALA A 115 -8.36 -1.50 5.96
CA ALA A 115 -7.89 -1.67 7.32
C ALA A 115 -6.44 -2.17 7.37
N PRO A 116 -5.57 -1.65 8.27
CA PRO A 116 -5.89 -0.83 9.44
C PRO A 116 -5.90 0.69 9.22
N GLY A 117 -6.01 1.18 7.98
CA GLY A 117 -6.21 2.60 7.68
C GLY A 117 -4.95 3.38 7.32
N GLY A 118 -3.81 2.72 7.19
CA GLY A 118 -2.54 3.38 6.87
C GLY A 118 -2.58 4.10 5.51
N LYS A 119 -3.15 3.47 4.48
CA LYS A 119 -3.26 4.09 3.14
C LYS A 119 -4.42 5.07 3.07
N THR A 120 -5.55 4.76 3.71
CA THR A 120 -6.69 5.69 3.88
C THR A 120 -6.24 7.03 4.46
N SER A 121 -5.54 7.00 5.60
CA SER A 121 -5.01 8.22 6.23
C SER A 121 -4.03 8.95 5.31
N HIS A 122 -3.18 8.23 4.59
CA HIS A 122 -2.24 8.86 3.66
C HIS A 122 -2.96 9.59 2.52
N ILE A 123 -3.99 9.00 1.93
CA ILE A 123 -4.80 9.62 0.88
C ILE A 123 -5.35 10.97 1.37
N ILE A 124 -5.91 10.99 2.58
CA ILE A 124 -6.47 12.23 3.17
C ILE A 124 -5.35 13.24 3.44
N GLU A 125 -4.20 12.80 3.93
CA GLU A 125 -3.06 13.66 4.22
C GLU A 125 -2.50 14.37 2.98
N VAL A 126 -2.43 13.68 1.83
CA VAL A 126 -1.81 14.22 0.60
C VAL A 126 -2.77 15.03 -0.25
N ALA A 127 -4.06 14.71 -0.23
CA ALA A 127 -5.04 15.32 -1.13
C ALA A 127 -5.70 16.59 -0.55
N ASP A 128 -5.26 17.02 0.64
CA ASP A 128 -5.90 18.04 1.46
C ASP A 128 -7.34 17.64 1.89
N SER A 129 -7.92 18.38 2.83
CA SER A 129 -9.20 18.14 3.52
C SER A 129 -10.46 18.12 2.63
N SER A 130 -10.32 18.18 1.30
CA SER A 130 -11.42 18.32 0.35
C SER A 130 -11.74 17.06 -0.47
N VAL A 131 -11.01 15.96 -0.25
CA VAL A 131 -11.37 14.64 -0.81
C VAL A 131 -12.42 13.94 0.03
N THR A 132 -13.31 13.20 -0.63
CA THR A 132 -14.21 12.27 0.05
C THR A 132 -13.61 10.87 -0.02
N VAL A 133 -13.17 10.34 1.11
CA VAL A 133 -12.59 8.98 1.17
C VAL A 133 -13.60 8.01 1.78
N VAL A 134 -13.96 6.99 1.02
CA VAL A 134 -14.69 5.81 1.48
C VAL A 134 -13.68 4.71 1.81
N ALA A 135 -13.66 4.26 3.05
CA ALA A 135 -12.78 3.20 3.54
C ALA A 135 -13.58 1.93 3.81
N LEU A 136 -13.35 0.90 3.00
CA LEU A 136 -14.07 -0.37 3.04
C LEU A 136 -13.18 -1.50 3.56
N ASP A 137 -13.71 -2.31 4.49
CA ASP A 137 -13.13 -3.59 4.87
C ASP A 137 -14.26 -4.54 5.30
N ASN A 138 -14.02 -5.85 5.23
CA ASN A 138 -15.04 -6.86 5.54
C ASN A 138 -14.93 -7.41 6.98
N ILE A 139 -13.96 -6.94 7.77
CA ILE A 139 -13.75 -7.40 9.14
C ILE A 139 -13.94 -6.23 10.12
N GLU A 140 -15.00 -6.30 10.92
CA GLU A 140 -15.39 -5.26 11.88
C GLU A 140 -14.28 -4.90 12.88
N SER A 141 -13.57 -5.89 13.43
CA SER A 141 -12.47 -5.66 14.37
C SER A 141 -11.28 -4.93 13.74
N ARG A 142 -11.08 -5.06 12.43
CA ARG A 142 -10.05 -4.32 11.69
C ARG A 142 -10.51 -2.88 11.40
N LEU A 143 -11.82 -2.67 11.15
CA LEU A 143 -12.39 -1.34 11.02
C LEU A 143 -12.36 -0.53 12.32
N LEU A 144 -12.49 -1.17 13.48
CA LEU A 144 -12.31 -0.50 14.77
C LEU A 144 -10.91 0.13 14.86
N ARG A 145 -9.87 -0.64 14.52
CA ARG A 145 -8.48 -0.13 14.49
C ARG A 145 -8.29 1.00 13.48
N LEU A 146 -8.95 0.92 12.33
CA LEU A 146 -8.95 2.00 11.34
C LEU A 146 -9.56 3.28 11.93
N LYS A 147 -10.72 3.19 12.59
CA LYS A 147 -11.37 4.34 13.24
C LYS A 147 -10.51 4.94 14.34
N GLU A 148 -9.90 4.11 15.19
CA GLU A 148 -8.95 4.55 16.24
C GLU A 148 -7.75 5.30 15.63
N ASN A 149 -7.18 4.78 14.53
CA ASN A 149 -6.08 5.45 13.83
C ASN A 149 -6.50 6.78 13.22
N LEU A 150 -7.66 6.85 12.56
CA LEU A 150 -8.19 8.10 12.00
C LEU A 150 -8.41 9.14 13.11
N GLN A 151 -9.02 8.73 14.23
CA GLN A 151 -9.24 9.61 15.39
C GLN A 151 -7.92 10.15 15.95
N ARG A 152 -6.92 9.28 16.17
CA ARG A 152 -5.59 9.69 16.66
C ARG A 152 -4.90 10.66 15.70
N LEU A 153 -5.01 10.41 14.39
CA LEU A 153 -4.44 11.26 13.35
C LEU A 153 -5.26 12.53 13.07
N LYS A 154 -6.42 12.68 13.70
CA LYS A 154 -7.39 13.77 13.49
C LYS A 154 -7.88 13.87 12.04
N LEU A 155 -8.09 12.71 11.43
CA LEU A 155 -8.58 12.56 10.06
C LEU A 155 -9.97 11.93 10.08
N ASN A 156 -10.75 12.14 9.01
CA ASN A 156 -12.09 11.58 8.87
C ASN A 156 -12.24 10.90 7.51
N ALA A 157 -12.95 9.77 7.49
CA ALA A 157 -13.33 9.04 6.29
C ALA A 157 -14.73 8.44 6.48
N ASP A 158 -15.44 8.15 5.39
CA ASP A 158 -16.65 7.35 5.41
C ASP A 158 -16.26 5.86 5.53
N VAL A 159 -16.35 5.30 6.74
CA VAL A 159 -15.91 3.94 7.04
C VAL A 159 -17.09 2.96 6.91
N ARG A 160 -17.03 2.06 5.93
CA ARG A 160 -18.08 1.09 5.61
C ARG A 160 -17.63 -0.34 5.89
N LEU A 161 -18.52 -1.15 6.46
CA LEU A 161 -18.34 -2.60 6.63
C LEU A 161 -19.02 -3.32 5.47
N GLY A 162 -18.28 -4.16 4.74
CA GLY A 162 -18.86 -4.96 3.66
C GLY A 162 -17.81 -5.75 2.90
N ASP A 163 -18.25 -6.81 2.22
CA ASP A 163 -17.40 -7.51 1.25
C ASP A 163 -17.28 -6.68 -0.03
N ALA A 164 -16.05 -6.34 -0.42
CA ALA A 164 -15.78 -5.62 -1.67
C ALA A 164 -16.27 -6.37 -2.93
N LEU A 165 -16.49 -7.68 -2.85
CA LEU A 165 -17.09 -8.49 -3.91
C LEU A 165 -18.63 -8.45 -3.94
N ASP A 166 -19.27 -8.08 -2.82
CA ASP A 166 -20.73 -7.93 -2.73
C ASP A 166 -21.09 -6.45 -2.48
N THR A 167 -21.18 -5.71 -3.58
CA THR A 167 -21.44 -4.27 -3.55
C THR A 167 -22.80 -3.93 -2.98
N THR A 168 -23.77 -4.86 -2.94
CA THR A 168 -25.12 -4.61 -2.43
C THR A 168 -25.16 -4.27 -0.94
N GLN A 169 -24.10 -4.60 -0.19
CA GLN A 169 -24.02 -4.39 1.25
C GLN A 169 -23.58 -2.97 1.64
N TRP A 170 -22.86 -2.27 0.76
CA TRP A 170 -22.13 -1.05 1.12
C TRP A 170 -22.14 0.04 0.05
N TYR A 171 -22.46 -0.29 -1.20
CA TYR A 171 -22.58 0.64 -2.31
C TYR A 171 -24.06 0.92 -2.57
N THR A 172 -24.46 2.19 -2.54
CA THR A 172 -25.87 2.61 -2.60
C THR A 172 -26.18 3.35 -3.89
N ASP A 173 -27.47 3.55 -4.19
CA ASP A 173 -27.90 4.32 -5.37
C ASP A 173 -27.49 5.80 -5.33
N SER A 174 -27.10 6.32 -4.16
CA SER A 174 -26.53 7.66 -4.04
C SER A 174 -25.06 7.72 -4.46
N ASP A 175 -24.38 6.58 -4.57
CA ASP A 175 -22.99 6.53 -5.04
C ASP A 175 -22.95 6.63 -6.57
N SER A 176 -22.20 7.60 -7.09
CA SER A 176 -22.06 7.89 -8.54
C SER A 176 -20.81 7.25 -9.16
N GLY A 177 -20.24 6.25 -8.49
CA GLY A 177 -18.93 5.68 -8.76
C GLY A 177 -17.81 6.47 -8.09
N PHE A 178 -16.57 6.02 -8.32
CA PHE A 178 -15.37 6.60 -7.75
C PHE A 178 -14.48 7.22 -8.82
N ASP A 179 -13.94 8.40 -8.55
CA ASP A 179 -12.94 9.06 -9.40
C ASP A 179 -11.59 8.36 -9.26
N LYS A 180 -11.31 7.86 -8.06
CA LYS A 180 -10.08 7.16 -7.70
C LYS A 180 -10.39 5.90 -6.89
N ILE A 181 -9.72 4.80 -7.18
CA ILE A 181 -9.79 3.59 -6.36
C ILE A 181 -8.39 3.11 -6.02
N LEU A 182 -8.12 2.89 -4.75
CA LEU A 182 -7.00 2.12 -4.27
C LEU A 182 -7.47 0.71 -3.90
N LEU A 183 -6.91 -0.28 -4.59
CA LEU A 183 -7.07 -1.69 -4.28
C LEU A 183 -5.73 -2.24 -3.76
N ASP A 184 -5.54 -2.17 -2.45
CA ASP A 184 -4.47 -2.88 -1.73
C ASP A 184 -4.93 -4.33 -1.50
N ALA A 185 -4.72 -5.18 -2.51
CA ALA A 185 -5.40 -6.46 -2.59
C ALA A 185 -4.85 -7.46 -1.56
N PRO A 186 -5.73 -8.28 -0.94
CA PRO A 186 -5.29 -9.43 -0.14
C PRO A 186 -4.35 -10.31 -0.95
N CYS A 187 -3.15 -10.57 -0.43
CA CYS A 187 -2.09 -11.27 -1.17
C CYS A 187 -1.28 -12.21 -0.28
N SER A 188 -0.29 -12.86 -0.89
CA SER A 188 0.57 -13.82 -0.21
C SER A 188 1.44 -13.17 0.87
N ALA A 189 1.65 -11.86 0.78
CA ALA A 189 2.52 -11.06 1.65
C ALA A 189 4.00 -11.49 1.61
N THR A 190 4.42 -12.12 0.52
CA THR A 190 5.81 -12.60 0.34
C THR A 190 6.85 -11.47 0.34
N GLY A 191 6.46 -10.23 0.07
CA GLY A 191 7.35 -9.07 0.11
C GLY A 191 7.68 -8.57 1.51
N ILE A 192 6.90 -8.95 2.53
CA ILE A 192 7.07 -8.46 3.91
C ILE A 192 7.59 -9.54 4.88
N ILE A 193 8.14 -10.65 4.36
CA ILE A 193 8.68 -11.77 5.18
C ILE A 193 9.71 -11.27 6.21
N ARG A 194 10.50 -10.26 5.87
CA ARG A 194 11.47 -9.65 6.80
C ARG A 194 10.86 -8.96 8.02
N ARG A 195 9.56 -8.64 7.98
CA ARG A 195 8.76 -8.13 9.11
C ARG A 195 7.94 -9.23 9.78
N HIS A 196 7.45 -10.17 8.98
CA HIS A 196 6.57 -11.27 9.39
C HIS A 196 7.11 -12.61 8.87
N PRO A 197 8.14 -13.19 9.54
CA PRO A 197 8.78 -14.42 9.09
C PRO A 197 7.84 -15.64 9.07
N ASP A 198 6.77 -15.60 9.86
CA ASP A 198 5.72 -16.60 9.92
C ASP A 198 4.98 -16.77 8.59
N ILE A 199 4.97 -15.76 7.71
CA ILE A 199 4.42 -15.87 6.35
C ILE A 199 5.08 -17.02 5.59
N ALA A 200 6.40 -17.15 5.68
CA ALA A 200 7.15 -18.20 4.99
C ALA A 200 6.83 -19.61 5.52
N MET A 201 6.31 -19.71 6.76
CA MET A 201 5.94 -20.98 7.39
C MET A 201 4.50 -21.40 7.06
N HIS A 202 3.58 -20.44 6.98
CA HIS A 202 2.14 -20.72 6.83
C HIS A 202 1.66 -20.73 5.39
N ARG A 203 2.34 -20.02 4.47
CA ARG A 203 1.94 -19.96 3.06
C ARG A 203 2.33 -21.20 2.28
N GLN A 204 1.43 -21.63 1.41
CA GLN A 204 1.59 -22.78 0.52
C GLN A 204 1.34 -22.38 -0.94
N PRO A 205 1.89 -23.13 -1.92
CA PRO A 205 1.69 -22.84 -3.35
C PRO A 205 0.23 -22.77 -3.79
N LYS A 206 -0.64 -23.57 -3.18
CA LYS A 206 -2.08 -23.56 -3.46
C LYS A 206 -2.73 -22.23 -3.08
N ASP A 207 -2.25 -21.57 -2.03
CA ASP A 207 -2.81 -20.31 -1.54
C ASP A 207 -2.58 -19.20 -2.56
N ILE A 208 -1.44 -19.23 -3.27
CA ILE A 208 -1.12 -18.25 -4.33
C ILE A 208 -2.17 -18.28 -5.44
N ARG A 209 -2.66 -19.49 -5.81
CA ARG A 209 -3.70 -19.64 -6.83
C ARG A 209 -5.05 -19.10 -6.34
N VAL A 210 -5.42 -19.40 -5.10
CA VAL A 210 -6.66 -18.91 -4.48
C VAL A 210 -6.64 -17.38 -4.37
N LEU A 211 -5.52 -16.82 -3.90
CA LEU A 211 -5.32 -15.38 -3.78
C LEU A 211 -5.37 -14.67 -5.13
N ARG A 212 -4.71 -15.21 -6.17
CA ARG A 212 -4.81 -14.67 -7.53
C ARG A 212 -6.27 -14.62 -8.02
N GLN A 213 -7.05 -15.66 -7.78
CA GLN A 213 -8.47 -15.68 -8.18
C GLN A 213 -9.30 -14.65 -7.41
N LEU A 214 -9.04 -14.47 -6.10
CA LEU A 214 -9.67 -13.44 -5.30
C LEU A 214 -9.31 -12.02 -5.81
N GLN A 215 -8.01 -11.76 -5.99
CA GLN A 215 -7.49 -10.50 -6.53
C GLN A 215 -8.10 -10.16 -7.89
N TRP A 216 -8.23 -11.16 -8.78
CA TRP A 216 -8.88 -11.00 -10.08
C TRP A 216 -10.33 -10.53 -9.95
N ARG A 217 -11.12 -11.19 -9.09
CA ARG A 217 -12.51 -10.84 -8.85
C ARG A 217 -12.63 -9.44 -8.26
N LEU A 218 -11.80 -9.10 -7.27
CA LEU A 218 -11.76 -7.77 -6.66
C LEU A 218 -11.42 -6.69 -7.68
N LEU A 219 -10.38 -6.89 -8.50
CA LEU A 219 -9.98 -5.95 -9.54
C LEU A 219 -11.13 -5.70 -10.52
N LYS A 220 -11.82 -6.76 -10.96
CA LYS A 220 -13.00 -6.63 -11.84
C LYS A 220 -14.14 -5.85 -11.19
N THR A 221 -14.47 -6.13 -9.92
CA THR A 221 -15.53 -5.41 -9.21
C THR A 221 -15.18 -3.94 -9.05
N MET A 222 -13.96 -3.63 -8.59
CA MET A 222 -13.51 -2.24 -8.45
C MET A 222 -13.50 -1.49 -9.79
N TRP A 223 -13.12 -2.16 -10.88
CA TRP A 223 -13.16 -1.56 -12.21
C TRP A 223 -14.56 -1.14 -12.67
N GLN A 224 -15.61 -1.86 -12.25
CA GLN A 224 -16.99 -1.50 -12.57
C GLN A 224 -17.41 -0.23 -11.82
N LEU A 225 -16.95 -0.05 -10.58
CA LEU A 225 -17.26 1.12 -9.75
C LEU A 225 -16.42 2.35 -10.11
N LEU A 226 -15.33 2.18 -10.85
CA LEU A 226 -14.50 3.28 -11.32
C LEU A 226 -15.22 4.05 -12.43
N LYS A 227 -15.30 5.38 -12.29
CA LYS A 227 -15.86 6.27 -13.31
C LYS A 227 -15.01 6.26 -14.59
N PRO A 228 -15.60 6.53 -15.76
CA PRO A 228 -14.84 6.85 -16.96
C PRO A 228 -13.87 8.01 -16.70
N GLY A 229 -12.62 7.89 -17.16
CA GLY A 229 -11.51 8.81 -16.85
C GLY A 229 -10.84 8.58 -15.49
N GLY A 230 -11.47 7.80 -14.61
CA GLY A 230 -11.00 7.52 -13.25
C GLY A 230 -9.70 6.69 -13.22
N THR A 231 -9.00 6.77 -12.09
CA THR A 231 -7.73 6.06 -11.86
C THR A 231 -7.90 4.95 -10.82
N LEU A 232 -7.36 3.76 -11.09
CA LEU A 232 -7.23 2.68 -10.12
C LEU A 232 -5.76 2.36 -9.87
N ILE A 233 -5.36 2.33 -8.60
CA ILE A 233 -4.09 1.75 -8.17
C ILE A 233 -4.36 0.34 -7.66
N TYR A 234 -3.89 -0.66 -8.40
CA TYR A 234 -3.79 -2.02 -7.90
C TYR A 234 -2.44 -2.17 -7.20
N SER A 235 -2.44 -2.70 -5.99
CA SER A 235 -1.21 -2.93 -5.26
C SER A 235 -1.24 -4.16 -4.38
N THR A 236 -0.07 -4.73 -4.11
CA THR A 236 0.11 -5.87 -3.20
C THR A 236 1.45 -5.75 -2.48
N CYS A 237 1.57 -6.38 -1.31
CA CYS A 237 2.85 -6.63 -0.66
C CYS A 237 3.45 -7.99 -1.05
N SER A 238 3.24 -8.42 -2.31
CA SER A 238 3.81 -9.65 -2.88
C SER A 238 4.95 -9.33 -3.84
N ILE A 239 5.89 -10.27 -3.97
CA ILE A 239 6.96 -10.23 -4.99
C ILE A 239 6.72 -11.23 -6.11
N LEU A 240 5.61 -11.97 -6.09
CA LEU A 240 5.31 -13.01 -7.08
C LEU A 240 4.65 -12.39 -8.30
N LYS A 241 5.23 -12.58 -9.49
CA LYS A 241 4.65 -12.06 -10.75
C LYS A 241 3.25 -12.60 -11.02
N THR A 242 2.95 -13.80 -10.51
CA THR A 242 1.63 -14.45 -10.59
C THR A 242 0.50 -13.63 -9.97
N GLU A 243 0.75 -12.94 -8.86
CA GLU A 243 -0.22 -12.04 -8.20
C GLU A 243 -0.18 -10.63 -8.78
N ASN A 244 0.94 -10.27 -9.42
CA ASN A 244 1.27 -8.91 -9.81
C ASN A 244 1.18 -8.72 -11.33
N GLU A 245 2.33 -8.65 -12.01
CA GLU A 245 2.46 -8.36 -13.44
C GLU A 245 1.60 -9.29 -14.32
N HIS A 246 1.57 -10.59 -14.03
CA HIS A 246 0.78 -11.55 -14.81
C HIS A 246 -0.72 -11.27 -14.68
N LEU A 247 -1.21 -10.95 -13.47
CA LEU A 247 -2.62 -10.62 -13.23
C LEU A 247 -3.01 -9.34 -13.98
N ILE A 248 -2.18 -8.30 -13.90
CA ILE A 248 -2.43 -7.03 -14.59
C ILE A 248 -2.41 -7.18 -16.10
N ASN A 249 -1.43 -7.93 -16.65
CA ASN A 249 -1.36 -8.19 -18.09
C ASN A 249 -2.58 -8.97 -18.60
N ASP A 250 -3.06 -9.96 -17.84
CA ASP A 250 -4.28 -10.69 -18.18
C ASP A 250 -5.52 -9.79 -18.11
N PHE A 251 -5.56 -8.85 -17.15
CA PHE A 251 -6.64 -7.89 -17.02
C PHE A 251 -6.69 -6.92 -18.20
N LEU A 252 -5.54 -6.36 -18.60
CA LEU A 252 -5.43 -5.44 -19.74
C LEU A 252 -5.87 -6.11 -21.06
N LYS A 253 -5.50 -7.38 -21.27
CA LYS A 253 -5.93 -8.16 -22.45
C LYS A 253 -7.45 -8.35 -22.54
N GLN A 254 -8.15 -8.35 -21.41
CA GLN A 254 -9.59 -8.60 -21.33
C GLN A 254 -10.43 -7.32 -21.18
N ASN A 255 -9.79 -6.16 -21.02
CA ASN A 255 -10.47 -4.90 -20.78
C ASN A 255 -9.85 -3.80 -21.64
N GLU A 256 -10.39 -3.59 -22.85
CA GLU A 256 -9.86 -2.61 -23.82
C GLU A 256 -9.89 -1.17 -23.30
N ALA A 257 -10.82 -0.85 -22.40
CA ALA A 257 -10.90 0.45 -21.75
C ALA A 257 -9.81 0.67 -20.68
N ALA A 258 -9.02 -0.35 -20.32
CA ALA A 258 -7.97 -0.23 -19.32
C ALA A 258 -6.62 0.15 -19.96
N LYS A 259 -6.00 1.24 -19.49
CA LYS A 259 -4.64 1.62 -19.88
C LYS A 259 -3.73 1.76 -18.68
N LEU A 260 -2.48 1.32 -18.83
CA LEU A 260 -1.41 1.64 -17.89
C LEU A 260 -1.01 3.10 -18.07
N MET A 261 -0.95 3.82 -16.95
CA MET A 261 -0.54 5.22 -16.93
C MET A 261 0.86 5.35 -16.35
N PRO A 262 1.81 5.97 -17.06
CA PRO A 262 3.14 6.18 -16.52
C PRO A 262 3.11 7.09 -15.28
N PHE A 263 4.09 6.92 -14.40
CA PHE A 263 4.23 7.73 -13.20
C PHE A 263 5.69 7.88 -12.78
N SER A 264 5.99 8.96 -12.07
CA SER A 264 7.30 9.19 -11.44
C SER A 264 7.31 8.63 -10.01
N ILE A 265 8.49 8.23 -9.53
CA ILE A 265 8.65 7.73 -8.16
C ILE A 265 9.09 8.88 -7.25
N GLY A 266 8.15 9.45 -6.51
CA GLY A 266 8.43 10.60 -5.63
C GLY A 266 9.18 11.70 -6.38
N ASN A 267 10.32 12.13 -5.85
CA ASN A 267 11.16 13.16 -6.48
C ASN A 267 12.21 12.59 -7.46
N SER A 268 12.13 11.30 -7.81
CA SER A 268 13.03 10.68 -8.78
C SER A 268 12.68 11.13 -10.21
N ALA A 269 13.70 11.36 -11.03
CA ALA A 269 13.54 11.55 -12.47
C ALA A 269 13.11 10.26 -13.20
N GLN A 270 13.10 9.11 -12.50
CA GLN A 270 12.69 7.84 -13.09
C GLN A 270 11.18 7.78 -13.30
N VAL A 271 10.78 7.65 -14.57
CA VAL A 271 9.40 7.37 -14.97
C VAL A 271 9.23 5.86 -15.15
N LYS A 272 8.20 5.30 -14.51
CA LYS A 272 7.76 3.91 -14.69
C LYS A 272 6.62 3.86 -15.71
N PRO A 273 6.50 2.79 -16.51
CA PRO A 273 5.48 2.67 -17.56
C PRO A 273 4.07 2.35 -17.02
N GLY A 274 3.81 2.60 -15.74
CA GLY A 274 2.55 2.29 -15.07
C GLY A 274 2.58 1.00 -14.24
N ILE A 275 3.69 0.26 -14.24
CA ILE A 275 3.94 -0.87 -13.33
C ILE A 275 5.26 -0.66 -12.60
N TRP A 276 5.29 -1.01 -11.32
CA TRP A 276 6.50 -0.99 -10.51
C TRP A 276 6.52 -2.11 -9.46
N GLN A 277 7.54 -2.97 -9.52
CA GLN A 277 7.89 -3.90 -8.44
C GLN A 277 9.06 -3.32 -7.64
N ILE A 278 8.89 -3.24 -6.33
CA ILE A 278 9.93 -3.07 -5.33
C ILE A 278 10.25 -4.47 -4.81
N LEU A 279 11.54 -4.81 -4.75
CA LEU A 279 12.01 -6.04 -4.13
C LEU A 279 12.44 -5.79 -2.68
N PRO A 280 12.35 -6.78 -1.78
CA PRO A 280 12.68 -6.58 -0.36
C PRO A 280 14.11 -6.06 -0.20
N GLY A 281 14.27 -5.06 0.65
CA GLY A 281 15.57 -4.43 0.95
C GLY A 281 15.98 -3.34 -0.04
N GLN A 282 15.29 -3.21 -1.19
CA GLN A 282 15.52 -2.07 -2.09
C GLN A 282 15.16 -0.77 -1.36
N ASP A 283 16.13 0.15 -1.28
CA ASP A 283 16.04 1.38 -0.50
C ASP A 283 15.54 1.15 0.94
N ASN A 284 15.89 0.02 1.54
CA ASN A 284 15.41 -0.41 2.86
C ASN A 284 13.88 -0.60 2.98
N MET A 285 13.13 -0.67 1.88
CA MET A 285 11.68 -0.90 1.86
C MET A 285 11.31 -2.39 1.77
N ASP A 286 10.05 -2.71 2.03
CA ASP A 286 9.52 -4.04 1.79
C ASP A 286 9.32 -4.33 0.30
N GLY A 287 9.14 -5.61 -0.03
CA GLY A 287 8.68 -6.01 -1.35
C GLY A 287 7.23 -5.56 -1.56
N PHE A 288 6.98 -4.83 -2.64
CA PHE A 288 5.67 -4.25 -2.93
C PHE A 288 5.48 -4.05 -4.42
N PHE A 289 4.23 -4.03 -4.88
CA PHE A 289 3.89 -3.88 -6.28
C PHE A 289 2.81 -2.82 -6.48
N TYR A 290 2.91 -2.08 -7.59
CA TYR A 290 1.90 -1.13 -8.03
C TYR A 290 1.64 -1.30 -9.53
N ALA A 291 0.37 -1.18 -9.89
CA ALA A 291 -0.06 -0.91 -11.25
C ALA A 291 -1.06 0.26 -11.24
N LYS A 292 -0.76 1.30 -12.03
CA LYS A 292 -1.62 2.47 -12.21
C LYS A 292 -2.42 2.31 -13.50
N LEU A 293 -3.71 2.09 -13.34
CA LEU A 293 -4.67 1.88 -14.42
C LEU A 293 -5.56 3.12 -14.54
N GLN A 294 -5.90 3.51 -15.76
CA GLN A 294 -6.95 4.50 -16.03
C GLN A 294 -8.01 3.89 -16.93
N LYS A 295 -9.28 4.11 -16.56
CA LYS A 295 -10.43 3.73 -17.39
C LYS A 295 -10.64 4.78 -18.45
N GLN A 296 -10.45 4.41 -19.70
CA GLN A 296 -10.72 5.29 -20.83
C GLN A 296 -12.22 5.61 -20.89
N GLY A 297 -12.52 6.84 -21.34
CA GLY A 297 -13.87 7.33 -21.57
C GLY A 297 -14.58 6.63 -22.72
#